data_AF-A0A4Y6UTB6-F1
#
_entry.id   AF-A0A4Y6UTB6-F1
#
_cell.length_a   1.000
_cell.length_b   1.000
_cell.length_c   1.000
_cell.angle_alpha   90.00
_cell.angle_beta   90.00
_cell.angle_gamma   90.00
#
_symmetry.space_group_name_H-M   'P 1'
#
loop_
_entity.id
_entity.type
_entity.pdbx_description
1 polymer ?
#
loop_
_entity_poly.entity_id
_entity_poly.type
_entity_poly.pdbx_seq_one_letter_code
_entity_poly.pdbx_strand_id
1 'polypeptide(L)'
;MKKMMVLALLCSAFLTACGSNESTVIVEEQAQQNIPAPDPDPSFSITKKLDKDNRLEVSASTKFPEGTKIVITVSDMEGTQLRQVQQVTNQSVTSSWFHNNDSGLEGGMYEVTFATMGSDRQNPEVKKYFTENKEILNSTELIVDSMDGDTYSHTEEIEIPNKDGTIATESSQESKKENTKSPKSNSYSNSNNYYTKEELESDPFAPSSNPNDYNSNGEYVPYGGVSDNPADYNSSGEYKPADQMTQQEIEAELESMLNGF
;
A
#
# COMPACT_ATOMS: atom_id res chain seq x y z
N MET A 1 -34.76 28.82 -31.81
CA MET A 1 -35.73 27.75 -32.14
C MET A 1 -36.06 27.00 -30.86
N LYS A 2 -37.34 27.02 -30.45
CA LYS A 2 -37.85 26.35 -29.24
C LYS A 2 -37.89 24.83 -29.48
N LYS A 3 -37.27 24.03 -28.60
CA LYS A 3 -37.59 22.61 -28.46
C LYS A 3 -38.07 22.36 -27.02
N MET A 4 -39.40 22.31 -26.89
CA MET A 4 -40.10 21.59 -25.84
C MET A 4 -39.84 20.09 -26.04
N MET A 5 -39.55 19.33 -24.97
CA MET A 5 -40.03 17.95 -24.86
C MET A 5 -39.89 17.46 -23.41
N VAL A 6 -40.99 17.47 -22.67
CA VAL A 6 -41.78 16.30 -22.20
C VAL A 6 -41.23 15.70 -20.90
N LEU A 7 -41.85 16.18 -19.84
CA LEU A 7 -41.93 15.61 -18.50
C LEU A 7 -42.79 14.34 -18.54
N ALA A 8 -42.23 13.19 -18.17
CA ALA A 8 -42.98 11.95 -17.92
C ALA A 8 -42.94 11.65 -16.41
N LEU A 9 -44.03 12.06 -15.75
CA LEU A 9 -44.32 11.81 -14.35
C LEU A 9 -44.99 10.42 -14.27
N LEU A 10 -44.28 9.41 -13.76
CA LEU A 10 -44.89 8.10 -13.46
C LEU A 10 -45.14 8.00 -11.96
N CYS A 11 -46.37 8.35 -11.57
CA CYS A 11 -46.96 8.00 -10.28
C CYS A 11 -47.23 6.49 -10.23
N SER A 12 -46.53 5.78 -9.35
CA SER A 12 -46.94 4.45 -8.90
C SER A 12 -47.22 4.52 -7.40
N ALA A 13 -48.50 4.76 -7.08
CA ALA A 13 -49.04 4.60 -5.74
C ALA A 13 -49.00 3.12 -5.38
N PHE A 14 -48.15 2.73 -4.41
CA PHE A 14 -48.26 1.43 -3.76
C PHE A 14 -49.02 1.57 -2.46
N LEU A 15 -50.10 0.78 -2.41
CA LEU A 15 -51.09 0.68 -1.37
C LEU A 15 -50.48 0.27 -0.03
N THR A 16 -50.88 0.99 1.00
CA THR A 16 -50.71 0.63 2.41
C THR A 16 -51.63 -0.53 2.73
N ALA A 17 -51.08 -1.75 2.83
CA ALA A 17 -51.79 -2.91 3.38
C ALA A 17 -51.49 -3.00 4.88
N CYS A 18 -52.42 -2.54 5.72
CA CYS A 18 -52.46 -2.87 7.14
C CYS A 18 -52.87 -4.34 7.30
N GLY A 19 -51.89 -5.23 7.42
CA GLY A 19 -52.08 -6.61 7.88
C GLY A 19 -51.69 -6.71 9.36
N SER A 20 -52.68 -6.89 10.23
CA SER A 20 -52.49 -7.29 11.62
C SER A 20 -52.01 -8.74 11.67
N ASN A 21 -50.72 -8.95 11.87
CA ASN A 21 -50.14 -10.28 11.96
C ASN A 21 -49.86 -10.62 13.42
N GLU A 22 -50.48 -11.70 13.87
CA GLU A 22 -50.18 -12.39 15.12
C GLU A 22 -48.67 -12.70 15.22
N SER A 23 -48.08 -12.37 16.37
CA SER A 23 -46.68 -12.70 16.68
C SER A 23 -46.53 -14.19 16.89
N THR A 24 -46.31 -14.93 15.82
CA THR A 24 -45.71 -16.26 15.86
C THR A 24 -44.21 -16.07 16.06
N VAL A 25 -43.71 -16.43 17.24
CA VAL A 25 -42.27 -16.53 17.50
C VAL A 25 -41.76 -17.74 16.71
N ILE A 26 -41.33 -17.49 15.48
CA ILE A 26 -40.55 -18.46 14.70
C ILE A 26 -39.15 -18.40 15.29
N VAL A 27 -38.78 -19.44 16.04
CA VAL A 27 -37.38 -19.72 16.37
C VAL A 27 -36.73 -20.12 15.05
N GLU A 28 -36.23 -19.12 14.33
CA GLU A 28 -35.43 -19.30 13.14
C GLU A 28 -34.09 -19.86 13.60
N GLU A 29 -34.01 -21.20 13.61
CA GLU A 29 -32.75 -21.93 13.69
C GLU A 29 -31.94 -21.50 12.48
N GLN A 30 -31.11 -20.46 12.69
CA GLN A 30 -30.20 -19.97 11.68
C GLN A 30 -29.26 -21.11 11.36
N ALA A 31 -29.59 -21.85 10.30
CA ALA A 31 -28.69 -22.79 9.68
C ALA A 31 -27.42 -22.01 9.39
N GLN A 32 -26.39 -22.26 10.19
CA GLN A 32 -25.04 -21.77 9.94
C GLN A 32 -24.74 -22.15 8.50
N GLN A 33 -24.81 -21.16 7.61
CA GLN A 33 -24.36 -21.36 6.25
C GLN A 33 -22.91 -21.80 6.42
N ASN A 34 -22.64 -23.03 6.00
CA ASN A 34 -21.31 -23.59 5.94
C ASN A 34 -20.59 -22.83 4.83
N ILE A 35 -20.18 -21.60 5.13
CA ILE A 35 -19.40 -20.77 4.23
C ILE A 35 -18.08 -21.53 4.11
N PRO A 36 -17.75 -22.08 2.92
CA PRO A 36 -16.51 -22.79 2.74
C PRO A 36 -15.37 -21.85 3.17
N ALA A 37 -14.44 -22.39 3.96
CA ALA A 37 -13.28 -21.62 4.41
C ALA A 37 -12.64 -20.95 3.19
N PRO A 38 -12.38 -19.63 3.25
CA PRO A 38 -11.86 -18.89 2.11
C PRO A 38 -10.53 -19.54 1.66
N ASP A 39 -10.42 -19.81 0.36
CA ASP A 39 -9.22 -20.39 -0.23
C ASP A 39 -8.04 -19.41 0.00
N PRO A 40 -7.01 -19.80 0.74
CA PRO A 40 -6.03 -18.90 1.34
C PRO A 40 -5.14 -18.13 0.37
N ASP A 41 -4.98 -18.58 -0.88
CA ASP A 41 -4.05 -17.93 -1.82
C ASP A 41 -4.56 -16.54 -2.26
N PRO A 42 -3.98 -15.42 -1.80
CA PRO A 42 -4.43 -14.08 -2.14
C PRO A 42 -3.88 -13.67 -3.52
N SER A 43 -3.95 -14.59 -4.49
CA SER A 43 -3.44 -14.35 -5.82
C SER A 43 -4.21 -13.19 -6.45
N PHE A 44 -3.46 -12.16 -6.82
CA PHE A 44 -3.93 -11.14 -7.71
C PHE A 44 -3.92 -11.71 -9.13
N SER A 45 -5.03 -11.56 -9.84
CA SER A 45 -5.04 -11.73 -11.30
C SER A 45 -5.20 -10.35 -11.90
N ILE A 46 -4.09 -9.77 -12.38
CA ILE A 46 -4.07 -8.42 -12.94
C ILE A 46 -4.50 -8.47 -14.41
N THR A 47 -5.37 -7.55 -14.79
CA THR A 47 -5.73 -7.25 -16.17
C THR A 47 -5.41 -5.78 -16.46
N LYS A 48 -4.71 -5.54 -17.58
CA LYS A 48 -4.32 -4.22 -18.04
C LYS A 48 -5.03 -3.84 -19.33
N LYS A 49 -5.39 -2.57 -19.44
CA LYS A 49 -6.04 -1.99 -20.60
C LYS A 49 -5.38 -0.65 -20.92
N LEU A 50 -4.98 -0.50 -22.17
CA LEU A 50 -4.49 0.75 -22.72
C LEU A 50 -5.53 1.32 -23.67
N ASP A 51 -5.69 2.64 -23.67
CA ASP A 51 -6.46 3.31 -24.70
C ASP A 51 -5.58 3.88 -25.81
N LYS A 52 -6.19 4.55 -26.79
CA LYS A 52 -5.50 5.14 -27.95
C LYS A 52 -4.50 6.24 -27.58
N ASP A 53 -4.61 6.80 -26.39
CA ASP A 53 -3.80 7.92 -25.91
C ASP A 53 -2.71 7.42 -24.95
N ASN A 54 -2.52 6.09 -24.81
CA ASN A 54 -1.66 5.41 -23.83
C ASN A 54 -2.03 5.67 -22.37
N ARG A 55 -3.30 5.93 -22.08
CA ARG A 55 -3.77 5.92 -20.70
C ARG A 55 -3.91 4.47 -20.25
N LEU A 56 -3.51 4.19 -19.01
CA LEU A 56 -3.49 2.85 -18.45
C LEU A 56 -4.61 2.67 -17.42
N GLU A 57 -5.45 1.68 -17.61
CA GLU A 57 -6.40 1.18 -16.61
C GLU A 57 -5.94 -0.22 -16.20
N VAL A 58 -5.63 -0.39 -14.92
CA VAL A 58 -5.34 -1.69 -14.32
C VAL A 58 -6.49 -2.12 -13.43
N SER A 59 -6.78 -3.42 -13.46
CA SER A 59 -7.76 -4.07 -12.62
C SER A 59 -7.17 -5.36 -12.07
N ALA A 60 -7.63 -5.80 -10.91
CA ALA A 60 -7.21 -7.07 -10.36
C ALA A 60 -8.37 -7.77 -9.65
N SER A 61 -8.45 -9.09 -9.82
CA SER A 61 -9.23 -9.96 -8.94
C SER A 61 -8.45 -10.23 -7.67
N THR A 62 -9.11 -10.28 -6.51
CA THR A 62 -8.48 -10.51 -5.21
C THR A 62 -9.44 -11.22 -4.26
N LYS A 63 -8.90 -11.95 -3.28
CA LYS A 63 -9.69 -12.58 -2.21
C LYS A 63 -9.84 -11.70 -0.96
N PHE A 64 -9.34 -10.46 -1.00
CA PHE A 64 -9.51 -9.54 0.11
C PHE A 64 -11.00 -9.21 0.37
N PRO A 65 -11.37 -8.93 1.64
CA PRO A 65 -12.73 -8.56 1.99
C PRO A 65 -13.19 -7.28 1.27
N GLU A 66 -14.51 -7.15 1.11
CA GLU A 66 -15.12 -5.92 0.59
C GLU A 66 -14.75 -4.70 1.45
N GLY A 67 -14.52 -3.56 0.79
CA GLY A 67 -14.10 -2.32 1.45
C GLY A 67 -12.62 -2.24 1.82
N THR A 68 -11.83 -3.30 1.58
CA THR A 68 -10.36 -3.23 1.72
C THR A 68 -9.79 -2.15 0.82
N LYS A 69 -9.02 -1.21 1.39
CA LYS A 69 -8.34 -0.17 0.61
C LYS A 69 -7.03 -0.68 0.04
N ILE A 70 -6.89 -0.58 -1.28
CA ILE A 70 -5.71 -0.93 -2.07
C ILE A 70 -5.12 0.35 -2.67
N VAL A 71 -3.85 0.59 -2.41
CA VAL A 71 -3.02 1.58 -3.10
C VAL A 71 -2.44 0.93 -4.36
N ILE A 72 -2.78 1.48 -5.51
CA ILE A 72 -2.25 1.07 -6.80
C ILE A 72 -1.19 2.11 -7.20
N THR A 73 0.05 1.66 -7.34
CA THR A 73 1.18 2.49 -7.76
C THR A 73 1.65 2.05 -9.13
N VAL A 74 1.81 3.01 -10.04
CA VAL A 74 2.45 2.80 -11.35
C VAL A 74 3.74 3.60 -11.32
N SER A 75 4.89 2.93 -11.40
CA SER A 75 6.22 3.54 -11.44
C SER A 75 6.85 3.34 -12.80
N ASP A 76 7.46 4.38 -13.37
CA ASP A 76 8.42 4.18 -14.45
C ASP A 76 9.78 3.72 -13.91
N MET A 77 10.70 3.38 -14.82
CA MET A 77 12.08 2.99 -14.49
C MET A 77 12.95 4.15 -13.97
N GLU A 78 12.51 5.40 -14.15
CA GLU A 78 13.19 6.60 -13.63
C GLU A 78 12.76 6.93 -12.20
N GLY A 79 11.75 6.22 -11.67
CA GLY A 79 11.23 6.36 -10.31
C GLY A 79 10.07 7.36 -10.20
N THR A 80 9.53 7.87 -11.30
CA THR A 80 8.31 8.68 -11.27
C THR A 80 7.13 7.78 -10.93
N GLN A 81 6.34 8.18 -9.94
CA GLN A 81 5.22 7.38 -9.45
C GLN A 81 3.89 8.09 -9.60
N LEU A 82 2.89 7.34 -10.08
CA LEU A 82 1.49 7.71 -10.04
C LEU A 82 0.77 6.77 -9.07
N ARG A 83 -0.03 7.33 -8.16
CA ARG A 83 -0.70 6.55 -7.11
C ARG A 83 -2.21 6.81 -7.10
N GLN A 84 -2.98 5.76 -6.89
CA GLN A 84 -4.42 5.82 -6.66
C GLN A 84 -4.81 4.92 -5.50
N VAL A 85 -5.83 5.31 -4.75
CA VAL A 85 -6.42 4.47 -3.70
C VAL A 85 -7.78 4.00 -4.17
N GLN A 86 -7.99 2.70 -4.17
CA GLN A 86 -9.24 2.05 -4.58
C GLN A 86 -9.74 1.12 -3.47
N GLN A 87 -11.02 0.76 -3.53
CA GLN A 87 -11.63 -0.19 -2.60
C GLN A 87 -12.00 -1.47 -3.32
N VAL A 88 -11.80 -2.61 -2.65
CA VAL A 88 -12.26 -3.90 -3.14
C VAL A 88 -13.78 -3.93 -3.15
N THR A 89 -14.36 -4.20 -4.31
CA THR A 89 -15.81 -4.35 -4.53
C THR A 89 -16.03 -5.65 -5.29
N ASN A 90 -16.91 -6.53 -4.80
CA ASN A 90 -17.14 -7.85 -5.41
C ASN A 90 -15.84 -8.62 -5.70
N GLN A 91 -14.91 -8.67 -4.75
CA GLN A 91 -13.61 -9.36 -4.90
C GLN A 91 -12.76 -8.85 -6.06
N SER A 92 -12.96 -7.60 -6.47
CA SER A 92 -12.20 -6.96 -7.54
C SER A 92 -11.83 -5.53 -7.17
N VAL A 93 -10.75 -5.04 -7.76
CA VAL A 93 -10.34 -3.64 -7.67
C VAL A 93 -10.03 -3.16 -9.08
N THR A 94 -10.49 -1.96 -9.43
CA THR A 94 -10.22 -1.34 -10.74
C THR A 94 -9.78 0.10 -10.52
N SER A 95 -8.67 0.47 -11.14
CA SER A 95 -8.16 1.84 -11.12
C SER A 95 -8.95 2.75 -12.05
N SER A 96 -8.82 4.06 -11.84
CA SER A 96 -9.08 5.03 -12.89
C SER A 96 -7.88 5.10 -13.84
N TRP A 97 -8.06 5.70 -15.01
CA TRP A 97 -6.98 5.90 -15.97
C TRP A 97 -5.76 6.61 -15.35
N PHE A 98 -4.60 5.95 -15.39
CA PHE A 98 -3.30 6.56 -15.14
C PHE A 98 -2.83 7.32 -16.37
N HIS A 99 -2.38 8.56 -16.14
CA HIS A 99 -1.95 9.49 -17.18
C HIS A 99 -1.03 10.56 -16.55
N ASN A 100 -0.20 11.22 -17.38
CA ASN A 100 0.68 12.31 -17.00
C ASN A 100 0.13 13.65 -17.54
N ASN A 101 -0.39 14.51 -16.67
CA ASN A 101 -0.90 15.85 -17.03
C ASN A 101 -1.84 15.84 -18.25
N ASP A 102 -2.92 15.07 -18.17
CA ASP A 102 -3.91 14.81 -19.25
C ASP A 102 -3.38 14.10 -20.52
N SER A 103 -2.07 13.89 -20.65
CA SER A 103 -1.49 13.02 -21.67
C SER A 103 -1.34 11.60 -21.13
N GLY A 104 -1.49 10.57 -21.96
CA GLY A 104 -1.20 9.21 -21.48
C GLY A 104 0.28 8.99 -21.19
N LEU A 105 0.59 7.78 -20.75
CA LEU A 105 1.92 7.41 -20.33
C LEU A 105 2.89 7.36 -21.53
N GLU A 106 4.15 7.63 -21.26
CA GLU A 106 5.20 7.48 -22.27
C GLU A 106 5.42 5.98 -22.58
N GLY A 107 6.00 5.69 -23.74
CA GLY A 107 6.32 4.30 -24.07
C GLY A 107 7.50 3.84 -23.24
N GLY A 108 7.43 2.63 -22.67
CA GLY A 108 8.48 2.11 -21.80
C GLY A 108 7.99 0.99 -20.88
N MET A 109 8.90 0.53 -20.02
CA MET A 109 8.61 -0.41 -18.95
C MET A 109 8.12 0.32 -17.71
N TYR A 110 7.08 -0.21 -17.09
CA TYR A 110 6.50 0.28 -15.86
C TYR A 110 6.33 -0.86 -14.87
N GLU A 111 6.46 -0.54 -13.59
CA GLU A 111 6.11 -1.42 -12.48
C GLU A 111 4.73 -1.04 -11.96
N VAL A 112 3.82 -2.01 -11.86
CA VAL A 112 2.50 -1.83 -11.23
C VAL A 112 2.43 -2.59 -9.93
N THR A 113 2.31 -1.87 -8.83
CA THR A 113 2.19 -2.42 -7.48
C THR A 113 0.78 -2.25 -6.94
N PHE A 114 0.16 -3.34 -6.50
CA PHE A 114 -1.07 -3.34 -5.71
C PHE A 114 -0.69 -3.59 -4.25
N ALA A 115 -0.90 -2.62 -3.37
CA ALA A 115 -0.57 -2.73 -1.96
C ALA A 115 -1.79 -2.45 -1.07
N THR A 116 -2.05 -3.24 -0.04
CA THR A 116 -3.06 -2.90 0.97
C THR A 116 -2.57 -1.71 1.79
N MET A 117 -3.44 -0.78 2.18
CA MET A 117 -3.06 0.15 3.26
C MET A 117 -2.83 -0.64 4.56
N GLY A 118 -1.93 -0.15 5.42
CA GLY A 118 -1.63 -0.76 6.72
C GLY A 118 -2.91 -1.11 7.48
N SER A 119 -2.94 -2.32 8.05
CA SER A 119 -4.15 -2.89 8.64
C SER A 119 -4.82 -2.01 9.70
N ASP A 120 -4.09 -1.12 10.37
CA ASP A 120 -4.62 -0.17 11.35
C ASP A 120 -5.42 0.97 10.74
N ARG A 121 -5.22 1.26 9.44
CA ARG A 121 -5.95 2.27 8.68
C ARG A 121 -7.14 1.70 7.90
N GLN A 122 -7.37 0.39 8.02
CA GLN A 122 -8.49 -0.31 7.40
C GLN A 122 -9.72 -0.27 8.30
N ASN A 123 -10.89 -0.65 7.74
CA ASN A 123 -12.08 -0.81 8.57
C ASN A 123 -11.91 -2.01 9.55
N PRO A 124 -12.70 -2.08 10.63
CA PRO A 124 -12.53 -3.12 11.65
C PRO A 124 -12.67 -4.56 11.13
N GLU A 125 -13.54 -4.79 10.14
CA GLU A 125 -13.77 -6.12 9.55
C GLU A 125 -12.54 -6.60 8.76
N VAL A 126 -11.96 -5.70 7.97
CA VAL A 126 -10.74 -5.93 7.20
C VAL A 126 -9.55 -6.14 8.15
N LYS A 127 -9.42 -5.32 9.19
CA LYS A 127 -8.37 -5.50 10.21
C LYS A 127 -8.46 -6.87 10.90
N LYS A 128 -9.68 -7.31 11.24
CA LYS A 128 -9.92 -8.63 11.80
C LYS A 128 -9.50 -9.73 10.83
N TYR A 129 -9.88 -9.62 9.55
CA TYR A 129 -9.46 -10.56 8.51
C TYR A 129 -7.94 -10.69 8.42
N PHE A 130 -7.19 -9.58 8.36
CA PHE A 130 -5.73 -9.62 8.31
C PHE A 130 -5.11 -10.26 9.56
N THR A 131 -5.69 -10.00 10.73
CA THR A 131 -5.24 -10.61 11.98
C THR A 131 -5.48 -12.13 11.99
N GLU A 132 -6.65 -12.58 11.55
CA GLU A 132 -7.05 -14.00 11.56
C GLU A 132 -6.35 -14.82 10.47
N ASN A 133 -5.91 -14.19 9.38
CA ASN A 133 -5.32 -14.86 8.22
C ASN A 133 -3.82 -14.59 8.03
N LYS A 134 -3.13 -14.03 9.06
CA LYS A 134 -1.72 -13.63 8.96
C LYS A 134 -0.80 -14.75 8.45
N GLU A 135 -0.92 -15.97 8.96
CA GLU A 135 -0.07 -17.11 8.55
C GLU A 135 -0.23 -17.49 7.07
N ILE A 136 -1.45 -17.36 6.56
CA ILE A 136 -1.80 -17.65 5.17
C ILE A 136 -1.20 -16.59 4.24
N LEU A 137 -1.38 -15.32 4.59
CA LEU A 137 -1.01 -14.21 3.74
C LEU A 137 0.52 -14.02 3.69
N ASN A 138 1.27 -14.49 4.69
CA ASN A 138 2.74 -14.52 4.70
C ASN A 138 3.38 -15.37 3.57
N SER A 139 2.59 -16.11 2.79
CA SER A 139 3.07 -16.92 1.66
C SER A 139 3.14 -16.17 0.32
N THR A 140 2.49 -15.02 0.22
CA THR A 140 2.66 -14.04 -0.87
C THR A 140 3.63 -12.97 -0.38
N GLU A 141 4.30 -12.24 -1.27
CA GLU A 141 5.31 -11.21 -0.92
C GLU A 141 4.73 -10.14 0.03
N LEU A 142 4.74 -10.45 1.33
CA LEU A 142 4.53 -9.54 2.43
C LEU A 142 5.73 -8.60 2.43
N ILE A 143 5.51 -7.34 2.09
CA ILE A 143 6.56 -6.33 2.18
C ILE A 143 6.10 -5.27 3.18
N VAL A 144 6.96 -5.10 4.18
CA VAL A 144 7.08 -4.04 5.18
C VAL A 144 6.15 -4.15 6.40
N ASP A 145 6.78 -4.42 7.54
CA ASP A 145 6.29 -4.05 8.87
C ASP A 145 6.32 -2.51 8.93
N SER A 146 5.24 -1.89 8.46
CA SER A 146 5.10 -0.43 8.50
C SER A 146 4.63 -0.01 9.89
N MET A 147 4.95 1.20 10.33
CA MET A 147 4.39 1.77 11.57
C MET A 147 2.85 1.78 11.59
N ASP A 148 2.20 1.59 10.44
CA ASP A 148 0.75 1.52 10.26
C ASP A 148 0.20 0.08 10.17
N GLY A 149 1.02 -0.93 10.53
CA GLY A 149 0.69 -2.35 10.54
C GLY A 149 1.07 -3.09 9.25
N ASP A 150 0.73 -4.40 9.21
CA ASP A 150 1.06 -5.30 8.10
C ASP A 150 0.49 -4.78 6.76
N THR A 151 1.33 -4.77 5.71
CA THR A 151 0.94 -4.48 4.33
C THR A 151 1.24 -5.65 3.39
N TYR A 152 0.32 -5.91 2.47
CA TYR A 152 0.46 -6.93 1.43
C TYR A 152 0.62 -6.24 0.10
N SER A 153 1.65 -6.64 -0.65
CA SER A 153 1.96 -6.07 -1.95
C SER A 153 2.06 -7.15 -3.02
N HIS A 154 1.66 -6.80 -4.24
CA HIS A 154 1.92 -7.60 -5.42
C HIS A 154 2.35 -6.67 -6.55
N THR A 155 3.41 -7.07 -7.26
CA THR A 155 4.05 -6.26 -8.29
C THR A 155 4.08 -7.01 -9.62
N GLU A 156 3.70 -6.33 -10.71
CA GLU A 156 3.85 -6.83 -12.08
C GLU A 156 4.49 -5.76 -12.98
N GLU A 157 5.44 -6.17 -13.82
CA GLU A 157 5.99 -5.33 -14.88
C GLU A 157 5.05 -5.28 -16.09
N ILE A 158 4.84 -4.09 -16.64
CA ILE A 158 4.05 -3.87 -17.84
C ILE A 158 4.85 -3.07 -18.86
N GLU A 159 4.65 -3.38 -20.13
CA GLU A 159 5.24 -2.63 -21.24
C GLU A 159 4.16 -1.76 -21.89
N ILE A 160 4.44 -0.47 -22.01
CA ILE A 160 3.59 0.49 -22.72
C ILE A 160 4.24 0.80 -24.08
N PRO A 161 3.53 0.63 -25.20
CA PRO A 161 4.07 0.94 -26.51
C PRO A 161 4.25 2.45 -26.68
N ASN A 162 5.19 2.85 -27.53
CA ASN A 162 5.31 4.23 -28.00
C ASN A 162 4.05 4.66 -28.77
N LYS A 163 3.83 5.97 -28.90
CA LYS A 163 2.65 6.54 -29.58
C LYS A 163 2.54 6.16 -31.06
N ASP A 164 3.64 5.75 -31.69
CA ASP A 164 3.66 5.23 -33.05
C ASP A 164 3.35 3.72 -33.14
N GLY A 165 3.03 3.09 -32.00
CA GLY A 165 2.76 1.66 -31.86
C GLY A 165 4.02 0.80 -31.82
N THR A 166 5.22 1.40 -31.87
CA THR A 166 6.45 0.64 -31.69
C THR A 166 6.61 0.27 -30.23
N ILE A 167 7.14 -0.93 -29.99
CA ILE A 167 7.55 -1.32 -28.65
C ILE A 167 8.85 -0.60 -28.35
N ALA A 168 8.96 0.01 -27.16
CA ALA A 168 10.19 0.61 -26.69
C ALA A 168 11.24 -0.50 -26.57
N THR A 169 11.98 -0.70 -27.66
CA THR A 169 13.05 -1.69 -27.68
C THR A 169 14.07 -1.16 -26.71
N GLU A 170 14.21 -1.80 -25.55
CA GLU A 170 15.33 -1.57 -24.66
C GLU A 170 16.56 -1.54 -25.55
N SER A 171 17.20 -0.38 -25.62
CA SER A 171 18.52 -0.26 -26.22
C SER A 171 19.41 -1.14 -25.36
N SER A 172 19.47 -2.42 -25.75
CA SER A 172 20.21 -3.48 -25.09
C SER A 172 21.67 -3.09 -25.09
N GLN A 173 22.08 -2.34 -24.07
CA GLN A 173 23.42 -2.50 -23.56
C GLN A 173 23.42 -3.87 -22.89
N GLU A 174 23.84 -4.84 -23.69
CA GLU A 174 24.11 -6.24 -23.38
C GLU A 174 25.06 -6.34 -22.18
N SER A 175 24.53 -6.09 -20.99
CA SER A 175 25.12 -6.51 -19.73
C SER A 175 24.68 -7.95 -19.53
N LYS A 176 25.56 -8.84 -19.97
CA LYS A 176 25.53 -10.30 -19.84
C LYS A 176 25.01 -10.73 -18.46
N LYS A 177 23.68 -10.90 -18.31
CA LYS A 177 23.06 -11.52 -17.14
C LYS A 177 23.37 -13.01 -17.17
N GLU A 178 24.28 -13.41 -16.30
CA GLU A 178 24.52 -14.79 -15.93
C GLU A 178 23.23 -15.36 -15.31
N ASN A 179 22.87 -16.56 -15.76
CA ASN A 179 21.63 -17.24 -15.45
C ASN A 179 21.64 -17.73 -13.98
N THR A 180 21.26 -16.87 -13.03
CA THR A 180 21.00 -17.27 -11.65
C THR A 180 19.54 -17.64 -11.46
N LYS A 181 19.34 -18.96 -11.49
CA LYS A 181 18.30 -19.74 -10.82
C LYS A 181 17.81 -19.06 -9.54
N SER A 182 16.49 -19.10 -9.33
CA SER A 182 15.71 -18.68 -8.15
C SER A 182 16.53 -18.48 -6.87
N PRO A 183 16.30 -17.40 -6.08
CA PRO A 183 17.02 -17.21 -4.83
C PRO A 183 16.63 -18.33 -3.85
N LYS A 184 17.48 -19.36 -3.81
CA LYS A 184 17.61 -20.21 -2.63
C LYS A 184 18.16 -19.32 -1.54
N SER A 185 17.56 -19.41 -0.35
CA SER A 185 18.03 -18.87 0.91
C SER A 185 19.56 -18.78 0.95
N ASN A 186 20.10 -17.57 0.87
CA ASN A 186 21.50 -17.34 1.18
C ASN A 186 21.65 -17.53 2.70
N SER A 187 22.28 -18.65 3.05
CA SER A 187 23.01 -18.78 4.31
C SER A 187 24.01 -17.62 4.35
N TYR A 188 23.73 -16.62 5.18
CA TYR A 188 24.61 -15.47 5.40
C TYR A 188 25.96 -15.98 5.94
N SER A 189 26.97 -15.94 5.07
CA SER A 189 28.35 -15.88 5.51
C SER A 189 28.52 -14.56 6.26
N ASN A 190 28.84 -14.72 7.53
CA ASN A 190 29.09 -13.67 8.51
C ASN A 190 30.19 -12.70 8.03
N SER A 191 29.78 -11.61 7.40
CA SER A 191 30.59 -10.41 7.21
C SER A 191 29.84 -9.28 7.90
N ASN A 192 30.25 -9.01 9.13
CA ASN A 192 29.77 -7.92 9.98
C ASN A 192 29.72 -6.60 9.19
N ASN A 193 28.52 -6.21 8.75
CA ASN A 193 28.28 -4.92 8.10
C ASN A 193 27.73 -3.96 9.15
N TYR A 194 28.65 -3.31 9.86
CA TYR A 194 28.35 -2.14 10.68
C TYR A 194 28.60 -0.92 9.81
N TYR A 195 27.76 0.12 9.93
CA TYR A 195 28.14 1.46 9.45
C TYR A 195 29.47 1.83 10.09
N THR A 196 30.45 2.10 9.26
CA THR A 196 31.73 2.64 9.70
C THR A 196 31.52 4.09 10.13
N LYS A 197 32.40 4.58 11.01
CA LYS A 197 32.37 5.97 11.45
C LYS A 197 32.44 6.93 10.25
N GLU A 198 33.22 6.55 9.24
CA GLU A 198 33.43 7.30 8.01
C GLU A 198 32.16 7.36 7.14
N GLU A 199 31.34 6.31 7.12
CA GLU A 199 30.04 6.30 6.43
C GLU A 199 29.02 7.20 7.13
N LEU A 200 29.01 7.25 8.46
CA LEU A 200 28.13 8.14 9.23
C LEU A 200 28.51 9.62 9.11
N GLU A 201 29.81 9.92 9.01
CA GLU A 201 30.28 11.30 8.80
C GLU A 201 30.04 11.80 7.36
N SER A 202 29.80 10.88 6.41
CA SER A 202 29.63 11.22 4.99
C SER A 202 28.19 11.16 4.48
N ASP A 203 27.27 10.53 5.21
CA ASP A 203 25.83 10.51 4.88
C ASP A 203 25.06 11.61 5.64
N PRO A 204 24.71 12.74 5.00
CA PRO A 204 23.95 13.81 5.64
C PRO A 204 22.49 13.43 5.95
N PHE A 205 22.02 12.27 5.48
CA PHE A 205 20.68 11.75 5.74
C PHE A 205 20.66 10.60 6.77
N ALA A 206 21.80 10.25 7.37
CA ALA A 206 21.85 9.26 8.42
C ALA A 206 21.04 9.73 9.66
N PRO A 207 20.10 8.92 10.19
CA PRO A 207 19.30 9.31 11.35
C PRO A 207 20.10 9.63 12.61
N SER A 208 21.31 9.07 12.77
CA SER A 208 22.21 9.35 13.89
C SER A 208 23.67 9.24 13.46
N SER A 209 24.54 10.08 14.03
CA SER A 209 26.00 9.98 13.85
C SER A 209 26.65 9.02 14.84
N ASN A 210 25.89 8.41 15.75
CA ASN A 210 26.39 7.44 16.73
C ASN A 210 26.30 6.01 16.17
N PRO A 211 27.42 5.33 15.93
CA PRO A 211 27.42 3.99 15.33
C PRO A 211 26.75 2.92 16.20
N ASN A 212 26.54 3.19 17.49
CA ASN A 212 25.84 2.27 18.38
C ASN A 212 24.32 2.29 18.21
N ASP A 213 23.76 3.29 17.52
CA ASP A 213 22.33 3.38 17.22
C ASP A 213 21.94 2.55 15.99
N TYR A 214 22.81 1.64 15.55
CA TYR A 214 22.57 0.78 14.41
C TYR A 214 22.77 -0.67 14.83
N ASN A 215 21.78 -1.51 14.57
CA ASN A 215 21.88 -2.93 14.85
C ASN A 215 22.82 -3.63 13.84
N SER A 216 23.00 -4.95 13.99
CA SER A 216 23.86 -5.74 13.10
C SER A 216 23.42 -5.78 11.63
N ASN A 217 22.22 -5.30 11.31
CA ASN A 217 21.69 -5.20 9.95
C ASN A 217 21.86 -3.79 9.35
N GLY A 218 22.45 -2.85 10.10
CA GLY A 218 22.53 -1.44 9.70
C GLY A 218 21.20 -0.68 9.84
N GLU A 219 20.19 -1.28 10.47
CA GLU A 219 18.93 -0.58 10.75
C GLU A 219 19.13 0.34 11.94
N TYR A 220 18.57 1.55 11.87
CA TYR A 220 18.57 2.48 12.98
C TYR A 220 17.76 1.90 14.14
N VAL A 221 18.45 1.55 15.22
CA VAL A 221 17.93 1.09 16.50
C VAL A 221 18.68 1.85 17.58
N PRO A 222 18.08 2.88 18.20
CA PRO A 222 18.72 3.67 19.24
C PRO A 222 19.40 2.77 20.28
N TYR A 223 20.65 3.09 20.63
CA TYR A 223 21.41 2.30 21.59
C TYR A 223 20.71 2.32 22.96
N GLY A 224 20.09 1.18 23.33
CA GLY A 224 19.21 1.08 24.51
C GLY A 224 17.77 0.66 24.19
N GLY A 225 17.42 0.56 22.90
CA GLY A 225 16.08 0.23 22.42
C GLY A 225 15.22 1.47 22.16
N VAL A 226 14.03 1.26 21.63
CA VAL A 226 12.97 2.28 21.58
C VAL A 226 12.67 2.69 23.02
N SER A 227 12.77 3.97 23.35
CA SER A 227 12.43 4.42 24.69
C SER A 227 10.92 4.35 24.90
N ASP A 228 10.50 3.77 26.02
CA ASP A 228 9.10 3.80 26.45
C ASP A 228 8.70 5.19 26.99
N ASN A 229 9.66 6.11 27.12
CA ASN A 229 9.44 7.48 27.57
C ASN A 229 9.22 8.42 26.37
N PRO A 230 8.00 8.94 26.15
CA PRO A 230 7.73 9.85 25.04
C PRO A 230 8.57 11.14 25.06
N ALA A 231 9.10 11.54 26.22
CA ALA A 231 9.95 12.72 26.33
C ALA A 231 11.35 12.54 25.72
N ASP A 232 11.72 11.32 25.35
CA ASP A 232 12.98 11.06 24.66
C ASP A 232 12.87 11.26 23.15
N TYR A 233 11.69 11.65 22.66
CA TYR A 233 11.41 11.92 21.25
C TYR A 233 11.09 13.40 21.05
N ASN A 234 11.60 13.95 19.95
CA ASN A 234 11.26 15.31 19.54
C ASN A 234 9.88 15.36 18.84
N SER A 235 9.42 16.56 18.50
CA SER A 235 8.12 16.75 17.81
C SER A 235 8.04 16.10 16.42
N SER A 236 9.19 15.78 15.80
CA SER A 236 9.27 15.04 14.53
C SER A 236 9.27 13.52 14.71
N GLY A 237 9.25 13.01 15.95
CA GLY A 237 9.26 11.58 16.26
C GLY A 237 10.66 10.95 16.24
N GLU A 238 11.72 11.75 16.21
CA GLU A 238 13.11 11.28 16.24
C GLU A 238 13.58 11.13 17.69
N TYR A 239 14.33 10.06 17.99
CA TYR A 239 14.90 9.83 19.32
C TYR A 239 15.99 10.86 19.60
N LYS A 240 15.71 11.76 20.54
CA LYS A 240 16.60 12.85 20.95
C LYS A 240 16.28 13.22 22.41
N PRO A 241 16.87 12.53 23.40
CA PRO A 241 16.57 12.78 24.80
C PRO A 241 17.07 14.16 25.24
N ALA A 242 16.39 14.76 26.22
CA ALA A 242 16.59 16.16 26.61
C ALA A 242 18.03 16.48 27.07
N ASP A 243 18.72 15.51 27.66
CA ASP A 243 20.12 15.57 28.08
C ASP A 243 21.13 15.54 26.92
N GLN A 244 20.67 15.21 25.71
CA GLN A 244 21.43 15.29 24.46
C GLN A 244 21.04 16.50 23.59
N MET A 245 20.02 17.27 24.00
CA MET A 245 19.65 18.51 23.32
C MET A 245 20.42 19.70 23.88
N THR A 246 20.80 20.62 22.99
CA THR A 246 21.24 21.95 23.41
C THR A 246 20.06 22.76 23.94
N GLN A 247 20.34 23.78 24.77
CA GLN A 247 19.32 24.69 25.28
C GLN A 247 18.46 25.32 24.17
N GLN A 248 19.07 25.64 23.03
CA GLN A 248 18.36 26.21 21.87
C GLN A 248 17.41 25.21 21.22
N GLU A 249 17.79 23.94 21.13
CA GLU A 249 16.94 22.89 20.59
C GLU A 249 15.77 22.58 21.53
N ILE A 250 16.00 22.59 22.84
CA ILE A 250 14.93 22.44 23.84
C ILE A 250 13.90 23.56 23.70
N GLU A 251 14.34 24.81 23.51
CA GLU A 251 13.46 25.96 23.33
C GLU A 251 12.64 25.86 22.04
N ALA A 252 13.25 25.44 20.92
CA ALA A 252 12.57 25.26 19.65
C ALA A 252 11.49 24.16 19.70
N GLU A 253 11.78 23.03 20.36
CA GLU A 253 10.80 21.95 20.55
C GLU A 253 9.62 22.41 21.42
N LEU A 254 9.89 23.11 22.53
CA LEU A 254 8.84 23.65 23.39
C LEU A 254 7.97 24.67 22.66
N GLU A 255 8.56 25.52 21.83
CA GLU A 255 7.83 26.50 21.01
C GLU A 255 6.96 25.81 19.94
N SER A 256 7.47 24.76 19.30
CA SER A 256 6.71 23.92 18.36
C SER A 256 5.47 23.30 19.02
N MET A 257 5.61 22.76 20.24
CA MET A 257 4.50 22.17 21.00
C MET A 257 3.46 23.22 21.46
N LEU A 258 3.89 24.43 21.78
CA LEU A 258 3.01 25.52 22.23
C LEU A 258 2.26 26.21 21.08
N ASN A 259 2.86 26.26 19.88
CA ASN A 259 2.28 26.90 18.70
C ASN A 259 1.52 25.93 17.77
N GLY A 260 1.59 24.62 18.03
CA GLY A 260 0.91 23.56 17.27
C GLY A 260 -0.57 23.32 17.61
N PHE A 261 -1.22 24.23 18.35
CA PHE A 261 -2.65 24.19 18.69
C PHE A 261 -3.48 25.29 18.02
#